data_AF-A0A3D3PC87-F1
#
_entry.id   AF-A0A3D3PC87-F1
#
_cell.length_a   1.000
_cell.length_b   1.000
_cell.length_c   1.000
_cell.angle_alpha   90.00
_cell.angle_beta   90.00
_cell.angle_gamma   90.00
#
_symmetry.space_group_name_H-M   'P 1'
#
loop_
_entity.id
_entity.type
_entity.pdbx_description
1 polymer ?
#
loop_
_entity_poly.entity_id
_entity_poly.type
_entity_poly.pdbx_seq_one_letter_code
_entity_poly.pdbx_strand_id
1 'polypeptide(L)'
;VQYLFNGNNAKVISYQRFENEMLKPHDVEKLIAYKNGDLYTVEVYIKKDRLNQAKYQEVNQKNSFNMSVNAPQYIFTQATYESLENKLKEAEKDIPSEQRTPLNSESRESPWTGWFMSFILPVLLLIGFWMFIMKRMGGGAGGGAGGQIFNIGKSKA
;
A
#
# COMPACT_ATOMS: atom_id res chain seq x y z
N VAL A 1 4.60 -19.01 -0.74
CA VAL A 1 4.48 -17.77 0.06
C VAL A 1 3.32 -16.98 -0.52
N GLN A 2 2.26 -16.80 0.26
CA GLN A 2 0.96 -16.30 -0.17
C GLN A 2 0.97 -14.77 -0.07
N TYR A 3 1.03 -14.07 -1.21
CA TYR A 3 0.97 -12.61 -1.24
C TYR A 3 -0.49 -12.17 -1.44
N LEU A 4 -1.11 -11.79 -0.32
CA LEU A 4 -2.40 -11.12 -0.26
C LEU A 4 -2.30 -9.75 -0.94
N PHE A 5 -2.95 -9.61 -2.11
CA PHE A 5 -3.03 -8.37 -2.87
C PHE A 5 -4.04 -7.40 -2.27
N ASN A 6 -3.50 -6.28 -1.81
CA ASN A 6 -4.17 -5.03 -1.49
C ASN A 6 -4.84 -4.45 -2.75
N GLY A 7 -6.17 -4.40 -2.81
CA GLY A 7 -7.02 -3.44 -3.56
C GLY A 7 -6.85 -3.22 -5.08
N ASN A 8 -5.78 -3.69 -5.70
CA ASN A 8 -5.44 -3.43 -7.11
C ASN A 8 -5.41 -4.74 -7.88
N ASN A 9 -6.21 -4.83 -8.93
CA ASN A 9 -6.34 -6.00 -9.82
C ASN A 9 -5.11 -6.23 -10.74
N ALA A 10 -3.96 -5.71 -10.36
CA ALA A 10 -2.75 -5.81 -11.17
C ALA A 10 -2.19 -7.23 -11.14
N LYS A 11 -1.87 -7.78 -12.30
CA LYS A 11 -1.37 -9.16 -12.42
C LYS A 11 0.14 -9.22 -12.26
N VAL A 12 0.61 -10.11 -11.40
CA VAL A 12 2.06 -10.37 -11.24
C VAL A 12 2.58 -11.11 -12.47
N ILE A 13 3.67 -10.62 -13.07
CA ILE A 13 4.35 -11.20 -14.22
C ILE A 13 5.86 -11.25 -14.03
N SER A 14 6.55 -12.01 -14.86
CA SER A 14 8.02 -12.01 -14.93
C SER A 14 8.53 -10.85 -15.78
N TYR A 15 9.79 -10.45 -15.54
CA TYR A 15 10.47 -9.47 -16.39
C TYR A 15 10.52 -9.91 -17.86
N GLN A 16 10.77 -11.19 -18.12
CA GLN A 16 10.82 -11.73 -19.49
C GLN A 16 9.48 -11.59 -20.21
N ARG A 17 8.35 -11.79 -19.51
CA ARG A 17 7.02 -11.59 -20.10
C ARG A 17 6.77 -10.12 -20.39
N PHE A 18 7.10 -9.26 -19.43
CA PHE A 18 7.01 -7.80 -19.60
C PHE A 18 7.82 -7.32 -20.81
N GLU A 19 9.09 -7.72 -20.92
CA GLU A 19 10.00 -7.30 -21.98
C GLU A 19 9.48 -7.72 -23.36
N ASN A 20 9.10 -8.99 -23.52
CA ASN A 20 8.74 -9.54 -24.83
C ASN A 20 7.32 -9.20 -25.27
N GLU A 21 6.35 -9.18 -24.36
CA GLU A 21 4.93 -9.03 -24.71
C GLU A 21 4.43 -7.58 -24.62
N MET A 22 5.15 -6.70 -23.92
CA MET A 22 4.68 -5.35 -23.59
C MET A 22 5.69 -4.27 -23.99
N LEU A 23 6.96 -4.41 -23.57
CA LEU A 23 8.00 -3.41 -23.84
C LEU A 23 8.39 -3.38 -25.32
N LYS A 24 8.82 -4.52 -25.90
CA LYS A 24 9.21 -4.60 -27.32
C LYS A 24 8.10 -4.18 -28.29
N PRO A 25 6.82 -4.53 -28.08
CA PRO A 25 5.71 -4.04 -28.90
C PRO A 25 5.32 -2.57 -28.67
N HIS A 26 5.98 -1.87 -27.73
CA HIS A 26 5.70 -0.48 -27.36
C HIS A 26 4.28 -0.27 -26.81
N ASP A 27 3.75 -1.25 -26.09
CA ASP A 27 2.42 -1.18 -25.49
C ASP A 27 2.43 -0.52 -24.10
N VAL A 28 3.61 -0.24 -23.55
CA VAL A 28 3.78 0.39 -22.23
C VAL A 28 3.64 1.91 -22.33
N GLU A 29 2.83 2.48 -21.46
CA GLU A 29 2.65 3.93 -21.32
C GLU A 29 3.67 4.52 -20.35
N LYS A 30 3.84 3.89 -19.19
CA LYS A 30 4.78 4.31 -18.15
C LYS A 30 5.09 3.16 -17.18
N LEU A 31 6.24 3.27 -16.53
CA LEU A 31 6.65 2.41 -15.43
C LEU A 31 6.76 3.23 -14.15
N ILE A 32 6.27 2.66 -13.05
CA ILE A 32 6.44 3.26 -11.72
C ILE A 32 7.14 2.23 -10.84
N ALA A 33 8.39 2.50 -10.48
CA ALA A 33 9.14 1.69 -9.54
C ALA A 33 9.06 2.30 -8.15
N TYR A 34 8.79 1.47 -7.15
CA TYR A 34 8.85 1.85 -5.74
C TYR A 34 9.52 0.76 -4.92
N LYS A 35 10.20 1.18 -3.86
CA LYS A 35 10.82 0.25 -2.91
C LYS A 35 9.72 -0.42 -2.08
N ASN A 36 9.77 -1.75 -1.99
CA ASN A 36 8.84 -2.55 -1.21
C ASN A 36 9.60 -3.66 -0.47
N GLY A 37 10.03 -3.35 0.76
CA GLY A 37 10.96 -4.19 1.51
C GLY A 37 12.34 -4.21 0.85
N ASP A 38 12.86 -5.42 0.60
CA ASP A 38 14.18 -5.64 0.01
C ASP A 38 14.20 -5.56 -1.52
N LEU A 39 13.03 -5.57 -2.16
CA LEU A 39 12.88 -5.58 -3.61
C LEU A 39 12.20 -4.30 -4.10
N TYR A 40 12.44 -3.94 -5.35
CA TYR A 40 11.69 -2.92 -6.05
C TYR A 40 10.48 -3.56 -6.71
N THR A 41 9.29 -3.02 -6.42
CA THR A 41 8.07 -3.36 -7.17
C THR A 41 7.92 -2.37 -8.31
N VAL A 42 7.76 -2.90 -9.52
CA VAL A 42 7.57 -2.12 -10.74
C VAL A 42 6.14 -2.31 -11.21
N GLU A 43 5.41 -1.21 -11.27
CA GLU A 43 4.09 -1.12 -11.86
C GLU A 43 4.17 -0.79 -13.34
N VAL A 44 3.47 -1.57 -14.14
CA VAL A 44 3.39 -1.43 -15.57
C VAL A 44 2.02 -0.89 -15.95
N TYR A 45 2.03 0.26 -16.59
CA TYR A 45 0.85 0.89 -17.17
C TYR A 45 0.87 0.63 -18.66
N ILE A 46 -0.18 0.00 -19.17
CA ILE A 46 -0.37 -0.27 -20.59
C ILE A 46 -1.16 0.89 -21.21
N LYS A 47 -0.76 1.31 -22.41
CA LYS A 47 -1.44 2.39 -23.12
C LYS A 47 -2.92 2.08 -23.33
N LYS A 48 -3.77 3.09 -23.18
CA LYS A 48 -5.24 2.94 -23.23
C LYS A 48 -5.75 2.38 -24.55
N ASP A 49 -5.11 2.73 -25.67
CA ASP A 49 -5.42 2.20 -27.00
C ASP A 49 -5.09 0.70 -27.13
N ARG A 50 -4.12 0.22 -26.35
CA ARG A 50 -3.64 -1.17 -26.40
C ARG A 50 -4.38 -2.10 -25.48
N LEU A 51 -4.95 -1.60 -24.37
CA LEU A 51 -5.72 -2.40 -23.39
C LEU A 51 -6.87 -3.23 -23.99
N ASN A 52 -7.42 -2.81 -25.13
CA ASN A 52 -8.51 -3.52 -25.80
C ASN A 52 -8.07 -4.76 -26.60
N GLN A 53 -6.77 -5.02 -26.72
CA GLN A 53 -6.27 -6.20 -27.41
C GLN A 53 -6.59 -7.50 -26.65
N ALA A 54 -6.62 -8.62 -27.38
CA ALA A 54 -6.91 -9.94 -26.82
C ALA A 54 -5.95 -10.33 -25.67
N LYS A 55 -4.67 -9.97 -25.79
CA LYS A 55 -3.63 -10.29 -24.80
C LYS A 55 -3.78 -9.57 -23.46
N TYR A 56 -4.54 -8.47 -23.41
CA TYR A 56 -4.76 -7.66 -22.20
C TYR A 56 -6.18 -7.81 -21.64
N GLN A 57 -7.02 -8.68 -22.20
CA GLN A 57 -8.39 -8.89 -21.69
C GLN A 57 -8.42 -9.34 -20.22
N GLU A 58 -7.37 -10.04 -19.77
CA GLU A 58 -7.22 -10.49 -18.38
C GLU A 58 -7.09 -9.35 -17.37
N VAL A 59 -6.60 -8.19 -17.80
CA VAL A 59 -6.41 -6.98 -16.97
C VAL A 59 -7.34 -5.85 -17.38
N ASN A 60 -8.02 -5.97 -18.52
CA ASN A 60 -9.01 -5.03 -19.02
C ASN A 60 -10.37 -5.30 -18.35
N GLN A 61 -10.58 -4.71 -17.18
CA GLN A 61 -11.85 -4.79 -16.46
C GLN A 61 -12.92 -3.92 -17.11
N LYS A 62 -13.49 -4.42 -18.22
CA LYS A 62 -14.56 -3.76 -18.98
C LYS A 62 -15.86 -3.48 -18.19
N ASN A 63 -16.03 -4.07 -17.00
CA ASN A 63 -17.27 -3.99 -16.21
C ASN A 63 -17.16 -3.20 -14.90
N SER A 64 -16.02 -2.62 -14.58
CA SER A 64 -15.88 -1.85 -13.33
C SER A 64 -16.27 -0.39 -13.59
N PHE A 65 -17.57 -0.11 -13.53
CA PHE A 65 -18.23 1.20 -13.68
C PHE A 65 -17.68 2.33 -12.75
N ASN A 66 -16.66 2.05 -11.94
CA ASN A 66 -16.11 2.97 -10.95
C ASN A 66 -14.63 2.72 -10.59
N MET A 67 -13.84 2.04 -11.43
CA MET A 67 -12.40 1.82 -11.16
C MET A 67 -11.52 2.64 -12.09
N SER A 68 -10.67 3.43 -11.47
CA SER A 68 -9.71 4.35 -12.06
C SER A 68 -9.01 3.75 -13.28
N VAL A 69 -9.17 4.41 -14.44
CA VAL A 69 -8.38 4.20 -15.67
C VAL A 69 -6.87 4.39 -15.42
N ASN A 70 -6.49 4.84 -14.22
CA ASN A 70 -5.12 5.10 -13.79
C ASN A 70 -4.59 4.05 -12.80
N ALA A 71 -5.15 2.84 -12.74
CA ALA A 71 -4.57 1.73 -11.98
C ALA A 71 -3.51 0.97 -12.81
N PRO A 72 -2.50 0.35 -12.18
CA PRO A 72 -1.53 -0.48 -12.88
C PRO A 72 -2.17 -1.79 -13.35
N GLN A 73 -1.81 -2.26 -14.55
CA GLN A 73 -2.34 -3.53 -15.09
C GLN A 73 -1.47 -4.72 -14.70
N TYR A 74 -0.15 -4.53 -14.72
CA TYR A 74 0.79 -5.57 -14.38
C TYR A 74 1.81 -5.07 -13.39
N ILE A 75 2.40 -6.01 -12.65
CA ILE A 75 3.51 -5.72 -11.76
C ILE A 75 4.56 -6.81 -11.84
N PHE A 76 5.81 -6.44 -11.60
CA PHE A 76 6.90 -7.38 -11.41
C PHE A 76 7.88 -6.84 -10.38
N THR A 77 8.76 -7.69 -9.87
CA THR A 77 9.78 -7.30 -8.88
C THR A 77 11.17 -7.31 -9.48
N GLN A 78 12.03 -6.40 -9.03
CA GLN A 78 13.46 -6.37 -9.33
C GLN A 78 14.29 -6.23 -8.06
N ALA A 79 15.54 -6.69 -8.14
CA ALA A 79 16.48 -6.62 -7.03
C ALA A 79 16.89 -5.17 -6.73
N THR A 80 17.32 -4.43 -7.74
CA THR A 80 17.73 -3.03 -7.58
C THR A 80 17.15 -2.14 -8.67
N TYR A 81 17.07 -0.84 -8.39
CA TYR A 81 16.64 0.16 -9.35
C TYR A 81 17.63 0.26 -10.52
N GLU A 82 18.95 0.21 -10.26
CA GLU A 82 19.94 0.28 -11.34
C GLU A 82 19.86 -0.93 -12.27
N SER A 83 19.60 -2.13 -11.73
CA SER A 83 19.42 -3.33 -12.55
C SER A 83 18.23 -3.20 -13.50
N LEU A 84 17.12 -2.61 -13.03
CA LEU A 84 15.96 -2.31 -13.86
C LEU A 84 16.33 -1.29 -14.95
N GLU A 85 16.95 -0.18 -14.58
CA GLU A 85 17.30 0.89 -15.52
C GLU A 85 18.26 0.39 -16.61
N ASN A 86 19.27 -0.41 -16.24
CA ASN A 86 20.20 -1.00 -17.20
C ASN A 86 19.50 -1.96 -18.16
N LYS A 87 18.62 -2.83 -17.65
CA LYS A 87 17.86 -3.76 -18.50
C LYS A 87 16.91 -3.04 -19.45
N LEU A 88 16.28 -1.94 -19.01
CA LEU A 88 15.43 -1.10 -19.87
C LEU A 88 16.27 -0.39 -20.94
N LYS A 89 17.41 0.19 -20.58
CA LYS A 89 18.35 0.81 -21.53
C LYS A 89 18.84 -0.18 -22.57
N GLU A 90 19.10 -1.42 -22.18
CA GLU A 90 19.53 -2.48 -23.09
C GLU A 90 18.39 -2.93 -24.02
N ALA A 91 17.17 -3.08 -23.48
CA ALA A 91 16.00 -3.48 -24.25
C ALA A 91 15.53 -2.40 -25.24
N GLU A 92 15.71 -1.11 -24.91
CA GLU A 92 15.33 0.04 -25.72
C GLU A 92 16.54 0.75 -26.38
N LYS A 93 17.69 0.06 -26.49
CA LYS A 93 18.92 0.66 -27.03
C LYS A 93 18.77 1.19 -28.46
N ASP A 94 17.93 0.52 -29.25
CA ASP A 94 17.69 0.82 -30.66
C ASP A 94 16.55 1.84 -30.85
N ILE A 95 15.96 2.35 -29.76
CA ILE A 95 14.83 3.28 -29.75
C ILE A 95 15.33 4.71 -29.44
N PRO A 96 14.86 5.73 -30.20
CA PRO A 96 15.15 7.13 -29.92
C PRO A 96 14.72 7.53 -28.51
N SER A 97 15.47 8.42 -27.86
CA SER A 97 15.21 8.85 -26.49
C SER A 97 13.79 9.39 -26.27
N GLU A 98 13.16 10.02 -27.27
CA GLU A 98 11.80 10.55 -27.17
C GLU A 98 10.70 9.45 -27.18
N GLN A 99 11.03 8.24 -27.63
CA GLN A 99 10.09 7.11 -27.72
C GLN A 99 10.31 6.07 -26.60
N ARG A 100 11.30 6.30 -25.73
CA ARG A 100 11.60 5.41 -24.61
C ARG A 100 10.50 5.44 -23.56
N THR A 101 10.29 4.30 -22.92
CA THR A 101 9.28 4.17 -21.89
C THR A 101 9.70 4.99 -20.66
N PRO A 102 8.87 5.94 -20.16
CA PRO A 102 9.22 6.71 -18.99
C PRO A 102 9.23 5.81 -17.74
N LEU A 103 10.37 5.78 -17.05
CA LEU A 103 10.55 5.14 -15.74
C LEU A 103 10.50 6.21 -14.67
N ASN A 104 9.44 6.20 -13.86
CA ASN A 104 9.29 7.05 -12.69
C ASN A 104 9.62 6.27 -11.43
N SER A 105 10.29 6.92 -10.49
CA SER A 105 10.50 6.41 -9.14
C SER A 105 9.55 7.13 -8.19
N GLU A 106 8.69 6.38 -7.50
CA GLU A 106 7.78 6.92 -6.50
C GLU A 106 8.09 6.33 -5.13
N SER A 107 8.07 7.16 -4.08
CA SER A 107 8.08 6.67 -2.71
C SER A 107 6.64 6.50 -2.23
N ARG A 108 6.24 5.26 -1.94
CA ARG A 108 4.91 4.94 -1.39
C ARG A 108 4.90 4.81 0.12
N GLU A 109 6.04 5.01 0.77
CA GLU A 109 6.09 5.09 2.22
C GLU A 109 5.48 6.43 2.65
N SER A 110 4.27 6.39 3.20
CA SER A 110 3.71 7.52 3.91
C SER A 110 4.42 7.61 5.27
N PRO A 111 5.29 8.61 5.52
CA PRO A 111 6.06 8.71 6.75
C PRO A 111 5.16 8.78 8.00
N TRP A 112 3.91 9.21 7.81
CA TRP A 112 2.91 9.34 8.87
C TRP A 112 2.21 8.03 9.21
N THR A 113 2.07 7.10 8.24
CA THR A 113 1.34 5.84 8.47
C THR A 113 2.13 4.91 9.41
N GLY A 114 3.45 4.83 9.20
CA GLY A 114 4.33 4.07 10.09
C GLY A 114 4.34 4.62 11.51
N TRP A 115 4.40 5.95 11.66
CA TRP A 115 4.34 6.62 12.96
C TRP A 115 2.99 6.42 13.65
N PHE A 116 1.88 6.53 12.92
CA PHE A 116 0.55 6.32 13.47
C PHE A 116 0.35 4.89 13.99
N MET A 117 0.69 3.88 13.20
CA MET A 117 0.56 2.47 13.61
C MET A 117 1.49 2.11 14.77
N SER A 118 2.72 2.64 14.79
CA SER A 118 3.72 2.24 15.79
C SER A 118 3.58 2.99 17.12
N PHE A 119 3.14 4.26 17.09
CA PHE A 119 3.05 5.10 18.29
C PHE A 119 1.61 5.48 18.65
N ILE A 120 0.81 5.96 17.70
CA ILE A 120 -0.52 6.49 17.99
C ILE A 120 -1.50 5.36 18.34
N LEU A 121 -1.46 4.24 17.61
CA LEU A 121 -2.35 3.10 17.86
C LEU A 121 -2.15 2.50 19.27
N PRO A 122 -0.94 2.19 19.77
CA PRO A 122 -0.75 1.71 21.15
C PRO A 122 -1.20 2.73 22.22
N VAL A 123 -0.93 4.02 22.03
CA VAL A 123 -1.35 5.07 22.96
C VAL A 123 -2.88 5.16 23.02
N LEU A 124 -3.55 5.13 21.87
CA LEU A 124 -5.02 5.11 21.81
C LEU A 124 -5.61 3.85 22.46
N LEU A 125 -4.97 2.68 22.28
CA LEU A 125 -5.39 1.45 22.97
C LEU A 125 -5.23 1.55 24.48
N LEU A 126 -4.14 2.15 24.98
CA LEU A 126 -3.93 2.40 26.41
C LEU A 126 -4.98 3.38 26.97
N ILE A 127 -5.25 4.48 26.28
CA ILE A 127 -6.28 5.44 26.69
C ILE A 127 -7.66 4.77 26.67
N GLY A 128 -7.99 4.01 25.62
CA GLY A 128 -9.24 3.26 25.52
C GLY A 128 -9.38 2.21 26.62
N PHE A 129 -8.30 1.48 26.93
CA PHE A 129 -8.25 0.52 28.02
C PHE A 129 -8.43 1.18 29.40
N TRP A 130 -7.76 2.32 29.63
CA TRP A 130 -7.88 3.08 30.87
C TRP A 130 -9.29 3.65 31.05
N MET A 131 -9.88 4.21 30.00
CA MET A 131 -11.28 4.65 29.99
C MET A 131 -12.25 3.48 30.22
N PHE A 132 -11.99 2.31 29.65
CA PHE A 132 -12.79 1.12 29.89
C PHE A 132 -12.78 0.70 31.36
N ILE A 133 -11.62 0.71 32.02
CA ILE A 133 -11.50 0.43 33.46
C ILE A 133 -12.25 1.48 34.29
N MET A 134 -12.05 2.78 34.03
CA MET A 134 -12.74 3.84 34.76
C MET A 134 -14.26 3.78 34.57
N LYS A 135 -14.73 3.51 33.35
CA LYS A 135 -16.15 3.34 33.05
C LYS A 135 -16.74 2.09 33.72
N ARG A 136 -15.96 1.01 33.85
CA ARG A 136 -16.38 -0.22 34.53
C ARG A 136 -16.39 -0.08 36.05
N MET A 137 -15.45 0.67 36.65
CA MET A 137 -15.45 0.93 38.09
C MET A 137 -16.44 2.03 38.51
N GLY A 138 -16.73 3.01 37.64
CA GLY A 138 -17.70 4.08 37.90
C GLY A 138 -19.17 3.65 37.81
N GLY A 139 -19.47 2.48 37.26
CA GLY A 139 -20.83 1.91 37.19
C GLY A 139 -21.19 0.96 38.34
N GLY A 140 -20.26 0.67 39.26
CA GLY A 140 -20.43 -0.36 40.29
C GLY A 140 -20.29 0.11 41.75
N ALA A 141 -19.60 1.22 42.03
CA ALA A 141 -19.55 1.74 43.39
C ALA A 141 -19.09 3.21 43.38
N GLY A 142 -19.99 4.09 43.82
CA GLY A 142 -19.59 5.37 44.40
C GLY A 142 -18.68 5.10 45.60
N GLY A 143 -17.37 5.12 45.34
CA GLY A 143 -16.37 4.71 46.31
C GLY A 143 -14.99 5.21 45.90
N GLY A 144 -14.91 6.49 45.52
CA GLY A 144 -13.63 7.18 45.52
C GLY A 144 -13.01 7.06 46.91
N ALA A 145 -11.72 6.72 46.94
CA ALA A 145 -10.88 6.78 48.13
C ALA A 145 -10.97 8.20 48.72
N GLY A 146 -11.86 8.38 49.69
CA GLY A 146 -12.23 9.69 50.25
C GLY A 146 -13.67 9.81 50.73
N GLY A 147 -14.58 8.93 50.31
CA GLY A 147 -16.01 9.03 50.65
C GLY A 147 -16.46 8.37 51.97
N GLN A 148 -15.58 7.69 52.71
CA GLN A 148 -15.98 6.88 53.88
C GLN A 148 -15.10 7.10 55.13
N ILE A 149 -14.54 8.30 55.31
CA ILE A 149 -13.74 8.62 56.51
C ILE A 149 -14.43 9.59 57.49
N PHE A 150 -15.67 10.02 57.22
CA PHE A 150 -16.44 10.90 58.12
C PHE A 150 -17.61 10.21 58.83
N ASN A 151 -17.51 8.90 59.07
CA ASN A 151 -18.41 8.17 60.00
C ASN A 151 -17.74 7.78 61.33
N ILE A 152 -16.61 8.41 61.70
CA ILE A 152 -16.07 8.32 63.06
C ILE A 152 -16.46 9.60 63.82
N GLY A 153 -17.28 9.46 64.87
CA GLY A 153 -17.35 10.47 65.93
C GLY A 153 -18.72 10.94 66.41
N LYS A 154 -19.84 10.27 66.15
CA LYS A 154 -21.07 10.47 66.94
C LYS A 154 -21.20 9.36 67.99
N SER A 155 -20.28 9.29 68.96
CA SER A 155 -20.59 8.63 70.23
C SER A 155 -20.95 9.71 71.24
N LYS A 156 -22.23 9.75 71.58
CA LYS A 156 -22.77 10.40 72.75
C LYS A 156 -23.40 9.26 73.57
N ALA A 157 -22.63 8.68 74.49
CA ALA A 157 -23.05 7.84 75.61
C ALA A 157 -21.80 7.52 76.43
#